data_AF-A0A535DJB7-F1
#
_entry.id   AF-A0A535DJB7-F1
#
_cell.length_a   1.000
_cell.length_b   1.000
_cell.length_c   1.000
_cell.angle_alpha   90.00
_cell.angle_beta   90.00
_cell.angle_gamma   90.00
#
_symmetry.space_group_name_H-M   'P 1'
#
loop_
_entity.id
_entity.type
_entity.pdbx_description
1 polymer ?
#
loop_
_entity_poly.entity_id
_entity_poly.type
_entity_poly.pdbx_seq_one_letter_code
_entity_poly.pdbx_strand_id
1 'polypeptide(L)'
;MRVTEIVCDTSHRPDWPALLHLAAAIVKSYDTQVTLRQLFYRLVAAALLPNTTNAYKSLSRYTAEARRASMFPALMDRGRTIHRYTSFTGAVEARDWLASIYRRDRTEGQRVSVYLGVEKAGIVAQLQEWFGDLGVPVLALGGYGSQTYVDDVIEDVEATGRPAVLLYAGDHDPSGEDIDRDFTARTDCWSEVRRVALTAEQVERYALPPQPGKETDSRARRFVERHGRLVQVELDALPPDVLRDLFTDAMAEFWNSEAHEQVLAREATDRRALKR
;
A
#
# COMPACT_ATOMS: atom_id res chain seq x y z
N MET A 1 41.47 17.39 26.06
CA MET A 1 40.07 17.74 25.74
C MET A 1 39.38 16.44 25.36
N ARG A 2 38.57 15.86 26.26
CA ARG A 2 37.93 14.56 26.05
C ARG A 2 36.66 14.78 25.25
N VAL A 3 36.49 14.01 24.19
CA VAL A 3 35.24 13.89 23.44
C VAL A 3 34.29 13.07 24.30
N THR A 4 33.26 13.72 24.82
CA THR A 4 32.23 13.07 25.63
C THR A 4 31.31 12.28 24.68
N GLU A 5 31.35 10.96 24.78
CA GLU A 5 30.36 10.05 24.23
C GLU A 5 28.97 10.44 24.76
N ILE A 6 28.05 10.78 23.85
CA ILE A 6 26.62 10.82 24.16
C ILE A 6 26.15 9.37 24.17
N VAL A 7 26.19 8.77 25.35
CA VAL A 7 25.54 7.48 25.62
C VAL A 7 24.03 7.70 25.47
N CYS A 8 23.41 6.96 24.55
CA CYS A 8 21.97 6.96 24.37
C CYS A 8 21.33 6.30 25.61
N ASP A 9 20.83 7.13 26.52
CA ASP A 9 20.10 6.72 27.69
C ASP A 9 18.68 6.27 27.30
N THR A 10 18.46 4.96 27.27
CA THR A 10 17.15 4.34 26.98
C THR A 10 16.15 4.41 28.15
N SER A 11 16.38 5.26 29.16
CA SER A 11 15.50 5.40 30.33
C SER A 11 14.58 6.61 30.34
N HIS A 12 14.55 7.42 29.26
CA HIS A 12 13.59 8.54 29.16
C HIS A 12 12.24 8.06 28.62
N ARG A 13 11.18 8.16 29.44
CA ARG A 13 9.81 8.02 28.94
C ARG A 13 9.57 9.13 27.92
N PRO A 14 9.06 8.82 26.70
CA PRO A 14 8.80 9.85 25.71
C PRO A 14 7.80 10.87 26.27
N ASP A 15 8.08 12.16 26.06
CA ASP A 15 7.13 13.24 26.31
C ASP A 15 5.97 13.11 25.32
N TRP A 16 4.93 12.40 25.74
CA TRP A 16 3.78 12.08 24.91
C TRP A 16 3.06 13.31 24.36
N PRO A 17 2.79 14.38 25.15
CA PRO A 17 2.31 15.64 24.61
C PRO A 17 3.12 16.18 23.43
N ALA A 18 4.45 16.30 23.55
CA ALA A 18 5.29 16.78 22.47
C ALA A 18 5.31 15.82 21.27
N LEU A 19 5.41 14.51 21.54
CA LEU A 19 5.41 13.46 20.52
C LEU A 19 4.09 13.43 19.73
N LEU A 20 2.94 13.64 20.38
CA LEU A 20 1.64 13.69 19.71
C LEU A 20 1.52 14.90 18.78
N HIS A 21 2.11 16.05 19.12
CA HIS A 21 2.15 17.20 18.21
C HIS A 21 2.96 16.89 16.95
N LEU A 22 4.15 16.30 17.10
CA LEU A 22 4.99 15.87 15.97
C LEU A 22 4.29 14.80 15.13
N ALA A 23 3.69 13.79 15.78
CA ALA A 23 2.95 12.73 15.11
C ALA A 23 1.75 13.29 14.33
N ALA A 24 1.03 14.28 14.87
CA ALA A 24 -0.06 14.94 14.17
C ALA A 24 0.44 15.74 12.96
N ALA A 25 1.60 16.39 13.06
CA ALA A 25 2.24 17.08 11.93
C ALA A 25 2.63 16.10 10.82
N ILE A 26 3.19 14.93 11.16
CA ILE A 26 3.50 13.85 10.21
C ILE A 26 2.24 13.35 9.51
N VAL A 27 1.14 13.11 10.24
CA VAL A 27 -0.11 12.65 9.61
C VAL A 27 -0.65 13.69 8.62
N LYS A 28 -0.54 14.98 8.96
CA LYS A 28 -1.04 16.08 8.13
C LYS A 28 -0.12 16.45 6.96
N SER A 29 1.12 15.96 6.93
CA SER A 29 2.05 16.26 5.84
C SER A 29 1.82 15.42 4.59
N TYR A 30 0.99 14.37 4.69
CA TYR A 30 0.63 13.53 3.55
C TYR A 30 -0.73 13.95 2.99
N ASP A 31 -0.85 13.87 1.67
CA ASP A 31 -2.12 14.12 0.97
C ASP A 31 -3.16 13.00 1.22
N THR A 32 -2.69 11.84 1.68
CA THR A 32 -3.53 10.68 2.00
C THR A 32 -3.53 10.39 3.50
N GLN A 33 -4.61 9.78 3.99
CA GLN A 33 -4.70 9.39 5.39
C GLN A 33 -3.72 8.27 5.72
N VAL A 34 -3.07 8.37 6.88
CA VAL A 34 -2.05 7.43 7.34
C VAL A 34 -2.65 6.42 8.33
N THR A 35 -2.23 5.16 8.25
CA THR A 35 -2.59 4.15 9.25
C THR A 35 -1.75 4.31 10.53
N LEU A 36 -2.22 3.76 11.66
CA LEU A 36 -1.44 3.74 12.90
C LEU A 36 -0.06 3.07 12.74
N ARG A 37 0.03 2.03 11.91
CA ARG A 37 1.27 1.28 11.67
C ARG A 37 2.28 2.10 10.88
N GLN A 38 1.84 2.77 9.82
CA GLN A 38 2.71 3.66 9.05
C GLN A 38 3.20 4.82 9.92
N LEU A 39 2.31 5.45 10.70
CA LEU A 39 2.71 6.50 11.64
C LEU A 39 3.79 6.00 12.62
N PHE A 40 3.63 4.78 13.14
CA PHE A 40 4.63 4.18 14.02
C PHE A 40 6.00 4.06 13.34
N TYR A 41 6.07 3.48 12.13
CA TYR A 41 7.34 3.35 11.43
C TYR A 41 7.96 4.69 11.03
N ARG A 42 7.14 5.70 10.71
CA ARG A 42 7.63 7.07 10.48
C ARG A 42 8.27 7.68 11.73
N LEU A 43 7.68 7.46 12.91
CA LEU A 43 8.26 7.91 14.18
C LEU A 43 9.53 7.13 14.55
N VAL A 44 9.60 5.84 14.20
CA VAL A 44 10.80 5.02 14.35
C VAL A 44 11.93 5.51 13.44
N ALA A 45 11.64 5.76 12.16
CA ALA A 45 12.62 6.28 11.20
C ALA A 45 13.12 7.67 11.60
N ALA A 46 12.27 8.50 12.22
CA ALA A 46 12.65 9.79 12.79
C ALA A 46 13.38 9.70 14.15
N ALA A 47 13.70 8.48 14.64
CA ALA A 47 14.29 8.21 15.95
C ALA A 47 13.49 8.76 17.15
N LEU A 48 12.18 9.01 16.97
CA LEU A 48 11.28 9.51 18.01
C LEU A 48 10.63 8.40 18.84
N LEU A 49 10.58 7.17 18.30
CA LEU A 49 10.13 5.98 19.01
C LEU A 49 11.05 4.79 18.74
N PRO A 50 11.26 3.91 19.74
CA PRO A 50 11.97 2.66 19.48
C PRO A 50 11.07 1.68 18.72
N ASN A 51 11.67 0.88 17.83
CA ASN A 51 10.98 -0.12 17.02
C ASN A 51 10.54 -1.35 17.85
N THR A 52 9.62 -1.15 18.79
CA THR A 52 9.16 -2.19 19.73
C THR A 52 7.65 -2.26 19.82
N THR A 53 7.14 -3.45 20.12
CA THR A 53 5.70 -3.70 20.36
C THR A 53 5.13 -2.82 21.47
N ASN A 54 5.91 -2.52 22.52
CA ASN A 54 5.47 -1.67 23.62
C ASN A 54 5.31 -0.20 23.21
N ALA A 55 6.21 0.31 22.38
CA ALA A 55 6.09 1.66 21.82
C ALA A 55 4.87 1.76 20.89
N TYR A 56 4.65 0.76 20.03
CA TYR A 56 3.47 0.68 19.18
C TYR A 56 2.16 0.68 19.99
N LYS A 57 2.04 -0.18 21.01
CA LYS A 57 0.87 -0.23 21.91
C LYS A 57 0.64 1.10 22.62
N SER A 58 1.71 1.76 23.04
CA SER A 58 1.61 3.07 23.70
C SER A 58 1.11 4.14 22.73
N LEU A 59 1.68 4.21 21.51
CA LEU A 59 1.22 5.11 20.45
C LEU A 59 -0.25 4.89 20.11
N SER A 60 -0.67 3.63 19.99
CA SER A 60 -2.08 3.27 19.78
C SER A 60 -2.99 3.86 20.86
N ARG A 61 -2.62 3.72 22.14
CA ARG A 61 -3.41 4.22 23.28
C ARG A 61 -3.50 5.74 23.28
N TYR A 62 -2.35 6.42 23.24
CA TYR A 62 -2.30 7.89 23.37
C TYR A 62 -2.92 8.60 22.17
N THR A 63 -2.70 8.11 20.94
CA THR A 63 -3.39 8.70 19.77
C THR A 63 -4.89 8.47 19.82
N ALA A 64 -5.37 7.34 20.36
CA ALA A 64 -6.80 7.11 20.55
C ALA A 64 -7.41 8.04 21.60
N GLU A 65 -6.73 8.29 22.71
CA GLU A 65 -7.15 9.28 23.73
C GLU A 65 -7.22 10.69 23.15
N ALA A 66 -6.18 11.12 22.43
CA ALA A 66 -6.14 12.43 21.81
C ALA A 66 -7.20 12.61 20.70
N ARG A 67 -7.48 11.56 19.90
CA ARG A 67 -8.58 11.57 18.91
C ARG A 67 -9.95 11.70 19.57
N ARG A 68 -10.20 11.03 20.71
CA ARG A 68 -11.46 11.18 21.47
C ARG A 68 -11.68 12.61 21.98
N ALA A 69 -10.60 13.34 22.21
CA ALA A 69 -10.63 14.75 22.60
C ALA A 69 -10.51 15.72 21.40
N SER A 70 -10.57 15.23 20.16
CA SER A 70 -10.40 16.03 18.93
C SER A 70 -9.05 16.78 18.83
N MET A 71 -8.02 16.32 19.53
CA MET A 71 -6.68 16.93 19.56
C MET A 71 -5.69 16.25 18.59
N PHE A 72 -6.10 15.17 17.93
CA PHE A 72 -5.26 14.41 16.99
C PHE A 72 -6.07 14.11 15.73
N PRO A 73 -5.47 14.20 14.52
CA PRO A 73 -6.18 13.92 13.27
C PRO A 73 -6.74 12.48 13.23
N ALA A 74 -7.77 12.27 12.42
CA ALA A 74 -8.24 10.92 12.15
C ALA A 74 -7.10 10.08 11.57
N LEU A 75 -7.01 8.82 12.03
CA LEU A 75 -6.19 7.82 11.38
C LEU A 75 -7.11 6.91 10.59
N MET A 76 -6.57 6.39 9.52
CA MET A 76 -7.25 5.42 8.68
C MET A 76 -7.50 4.11 9.42
N ASP A 77 -8.77 3.74 9.62
CA ASP A 77 -9.22 2.44 10.13
C ASP A 77 -9.98 1.69 9.02
N ARG A 78 -9.34 0.66 8.47
CA ARG A 78 -9.88 -0.11 7.32
C ARG A 78 -10.46 -1.47 7.73
N GLY A 79 -10.37 -1.84 9.01
CA GLY A 79 -10.84 -3.15 9.51
C GLY A 79 -12.30 -3.15 9.97
N ARG A 80 -12.97 -2.00 9.95
CA ARG A 80 -14.30 -1.82 10.53
C ARG A 80 -15.17 -1.02 9.57
N THR A 81 -16.22 -1.66 9.08
CA THR A 81 -17.22 -1.03 8.20
C THR A 81 -18.60 -1.21 8.81
N ILE A 82 -19.44 -0.18 8.73
CA ILE A 82 -20.86 -0.35 9.03
C ILE A 82 -21.50 -1.01 7.81
N HIS A 83 -21.74 -2.31 7.90
CA HIS A 83 -22.37 -3.06 6.82
C HIS A 83 -23.86 -2.71 6.75
N ARG A 84 -24.28 -2.15 5.61
CA ARG A 84 -25.68 -1.91 5.26
C ARG A 84 -25.83 -2.01 3.75
N TYR A 85 -26.98 -2.48 3.30
CA TYR A 85 -27.33 -2.41 1.89
C TYR A 85 -27.51 -0.95 1.47
N THR A 86 -27.08 -0.63 0.26
CA THR A 86 -27.43 0.63 -0.39
C THR A 86 -28.94 0.65 -0.60
N SER A 87 -29.59 1.68 -0.07
CA SER A 87 -31.03 1.90 -0.21
C SER A 87 -31.28 3.31 -0.73
N PHE A 88 -32.32 3.47 -1.55
CA PHE A 88 -32.71 4.74 -2.14
C PHE A 88 -34.15 5.07 -1.76
N THR A 89 -34.47 6.35 -1.61
CA THR A 89 -35.83 6.85 -1.37
C THR A 89 -36.71 6.74 -2.61
N GLY A 90 -36.12 6.49 -3.79
CA GLY A 90 -36.85 6.26 -5.04
C GLY A 90 -35.94 6.03 -6.24
N ALA A 91 -36.56 5.73 -7.39
CA ALA A 91 -35.85 5.37 -8.62
C ALA A 91 -34.94 6.51 -9.16
N VAL A 92 -35.32 7.77 -8.95
CA VAL A 92 -34.51 8.94 -9.37
C VAL A 92 -33.19 8.99 -8.61
N GLU A 93 -33.23 8.85 -7.28
CA GLU A 93 -32.00 8.82 -6.47
C GLU A 93 -31.13 7.60 -6.84
N ALA A 94 -31.75 6.44 -7.08
CA ALA A 94 -31.03 5.25 -7.53
C ALA A 94 -30.30 5.49 -8.87
N ARG A 95 -30.97 6.16 -9.82
CA ARG A 95 -30.40 6.53 -11.12
C ARG A 95 -29.28 7.56 -10.96
N ASP A 96 -29.46 8.57 -10.13
CA ASP A 96 -28.45 9.60 -9.90
C ASP A 96 -27.22 9.02 -9.20
N TRP A 97 -27.43 8.10 -8.25
CA TRP A 97 -26.36 7.32 -7.64
C TRP A 97 -25.64 6.45 -8.68
N LEU A 98 -26.37 5.70 -9.51
CA LEU A 98 -25.79 4.90 -10.59
C LEU A 98 -24.95 5.77 -11.53
N ALA A 99 -25.45 6.93 -11.95
CA ALA A 99 -24.71 7.87 -12.77
C ALA A 99 -23.46 8.43 -12.06
N SER A 100 -23.49 8.56 -10.74
CA SER A 100 -22.33 9.03 -9.95
C SER A 100 -21.23 7.97 -9.82
N ILE A 101 -21.59 6.69 -9.78
CA ILE A 101 -20.64 5.58 -9.64
C ILE A 101 -20.27 4.92 -10.96
N TYR A 102 -20.98 5.22 -12.05
CA TYR A 102 -20.74 4.65 -13.36
C TYR A 102 -19.29 4.88 -13.79
N ARG A 103 -18.59 3.80 -14.09
CA ARG A 103 -17.25 3.81 -14.68
C ARG A 103 -17.28 2.96 -15.95
N ARG A 104 -16.73 3.50 -17.03
CA ARG A 104 -16.36 2.68 -18.20
C ARG A 104 -15.07 1.93 -17.84
N ASP A 105 -14.75 0.84 -18.54
CA ASP A 105 -13.40 0.29 -18.46
C ASP A 105 -12.40 1.36 -18.94
N ARG A 106 -11.75 2.02 -17.98
CA ARG A 106 -10.80 3.12 -18.21
C ARG A 106 -9.49 2.65 -18.83
N THR A 107 -9.29 1.35 -18.92
CA THR A 107 -8.14 0.75 -19.58
C THR A 107 -8.40 0.43 -21.06
N GLU A 108 -9.59 0.66 -21.59
CA GLU A 108 -9.89 0.45 -23.01
C GLU A 108 -8.88 1.20 -23.91
N GLY A 109 -8.34 0.51 -24.92
CA GLY A 109 -7.33 1.07 -25.83
C GLY A 109 -5.88 1.01 -25.33
N GLN A 110 -5.64 0.61 -24.06
CA GLN A 110 -4.30 0.27 -23.59
C GLN A 110 -3.80 -1.01 -24.26
N ARG A 111 -2.48 -1.08 -24.55
CA ARG A 111 -1.86 -2.25 -25.21
C ARG A 111 -1.70 -3.45 -24.28
N VAL A 112 -1.56 -3.18 -22.98
CA VAL A 112 -1.37 -4.19 -21.93
C VAL A 112 -2.32 -3.90 -20.78
N SER A 113 -2.62 -4.93 -19.98
CA SER A 113 -3.39 -4.82 -18.74
C SER A 113 -2.41 -4.71 -17.57
N VAL A 114 -2.30 -3.54 -16.96
CA VAL A 114 -1.40 -3.32 -15.80
C VAL A 114 -2.13 -3.65 -14.51
N TYR A 115 -1.53 -4.50 -13.69
CA TYR A 115 -1.99 -4.89 -12.36
C TYR A 115 -1.04 -4.35 -11.30
N LEU A 116 -1.59 -3.78 -10.23
CA LEU A 116 -0.81 -3.33 -9.08
C LEU A 116 -0.94 -4.35 -7.95
N GLY A 117 0.10 -5.12 -7.67
CA GLY A 117 0.13 -6.12 -6.61
C GLY A 117 0.79 -5.62 -5.33
N VAL A 118 0.18 -5.91 -4.18
CA VAL A 118 0.81 -5.70 -2.88
C VAL A 118 0.68 -6.92 -1.98
N GLU A 119 1.71 -7.19 -1.19
CA GLU A 119 1.65 -8.25 -0.18
C GLU A 119 0.59 -7.94 0.88
N LYS A 120 0.58 -6.71 1.40
CA LYS A 120 -0.28 -6.32 2.53
C LYS A 120 -1.57 -5.69 2.05
N ALA A 121 -2.69 -6.29 2.45
CA ALA A 121 -4.04 -5.75 2.24
C ALA A 121 -4.20 -4.30 2.76
N GLY A 122 -3.43 -3.92 3.80
CA GLY A 122 -3.41 -2.56 4.33
C GLY A 122 -2.97 -1.48 3.33
N ILE A 123 -2.23 -1.84 2.27
CA ILE A 123 -1.71 -0.91 1.25
C ILE A 123 -2.68 -0.76 0.08
N VAL A 124 -3.56 -1.73 -0.17
CA VAL A 124 -4.52 -1.74 -1.29
C VAL A 124 -5.26 -0.42 -1.42
N ALA A 125 -5.87 0.07 -0.34
CA ALA A 125 -6.67 1.28 -0.45
C ALA A 125 -5.83 2.55 -0.60
N GLN A 126 -4.51 2.53 -0.36
CA GLN A 126 -3.62 3.63 -0.78
C GLN A 126 -3.41 3.59 -2.29
N LEU A 127 -3.17 2.41 -2.85
CA LEU A 127 -3.09 2.24 -4.31
C LEU A 127 -4.41 2.61 -4.99
N GLN A 128 -5.56 2.27 -4.41
CA GLN A 128 -6.86 2.70 -4.94
C GLN A 128 -7.05 4.23 -4.85
N GLU A 129 -6.56 4.86 -3.79
CA GLU A 129 -6.61 6.32 -3.64
C GLU A 129 -5.71 7.02 -4.68
N TRP A 130 -4.54 6.46 -5.00
CA TRP A 130 -3.60 7.04 -5.96
C TRP A 130 -3.93 6.71 -7.43
N PHE A 131 -4.33 5.48 -7.70
CA PHE A 131 -4.42 4.92 -9.05
C PHE A 131 -5.82 4.41 -9.42
N GLY A 132 -6.76 4.38 -8.48
CA GLY A 132 -8.12 3.85 -8.73
C GLY A 132 -8.88 4.62 -9.81
N ASP A 133 -8.52 5.88 -10.05
CA ASP A 133 -9.09 6.65 -11.16
C ASP A 133 -8.57 6.25 -12.54
N LEU A 134 -7.46 5.51 -12.62
CA LEU A 134 -6.99 4.93 -13.89
C LEU A 134 -7.78 3.67 -14.27
N GLY A 135 -8.52 3.09 -13.32
CA GLY A 135 -9.25 1.83 -13.52
C GLY A 135 -8.37 0.59 -13.55
N VAL A 136 -7.10 0.70 -13.13
CA VAL A 136 -6.20 -0.46 -13.02
C VAL A 136 -6.58 -1.34 -11.83
N PRO A 137 -6.58 -2.67 -11.99
CA PRO A 137 -6.82 -3.60 -10.90
C PRO A 137 -5.71 -3.56 -9.85
N VAL A 138 -6.10 -3.67 -8.57
CA VAL A 138 -5.19 -3.74 -7.43
C VAL A 138 -5.35 -5.10 -6.74
N LEU A 139 -4.27 -5.87 -6.69
CA LEU A 139 -4.23 -7.20 -6.10
C LEU A 139 -3.66 -7.15 -4.68
N ALA A 140 -4.29 -7.86 -3.76
CA ALA A 140 -3.82 -8.01 -2.39
C ALA A 140 -3.52 -9.49 -2.13
N LEU A 141 -2.24 -9.83 -2.01
CA LEU A 141 -1.87 -11.24 -1.84
C LEU A 141 -2.16 -11.71 -0.40
N GLY A 142 -1.99 -10.83 0.60
CA GLY A 142 -2.27 -11.14 2.00
C GLY A 142 -1.36 -12.23 2.59
N GLY A 143 -0.21 -12.46 1.98
CA GLY A 143 0.62 -13.65 2.18
C GLY A 143 0.53 -14.60 0.98
N TYR A 144 0.57 -15.91 1.22
CA TYR A 144 0.36 -16.91 0.17
C TYR A 144 -1.12 -16.95 -0.20
N GLY A 145 -1.45 -16.56 -1.44
CA GLY A 145 -2.82 -16.57 -1.95
C GLY A 145 -3.42 -17.98 -1.95
N SER A 146 -4.72 -18.08 -1.64
CA SER A 146 -5.47 -19.34 -1.82
C SER A 146 -5.49 -19.75 -3.29
N GLN A 147 -5.75 -21.02 -3.59
CA GLN A 147 -5.90 -21.44 -5.00
C GLN A 147 -7.06 -20.73 -5.69
N THR A 148 -8.18 -20.53 -5.00
CA THR A 148 -9.32 -19.77 -5.53
C THR A 148 -8.91 -18.35 -5.94
N TYR A 149 -8.12 -17.64 -5.13
CA TYR A 149 -7.68 -16.30 -5.49
C TYR A 149 -6.73 -16.30 -6.70
N VAL A 150 -5.90 -17.33 -6.84
CA VAL A 150 -5.08 -17.52 -8.05
C VAL A 150 -5.96 -17.71 -9.28
N ASP A 151 -6.99 -18.57 -9.17
CA ASP A 151 -7.92 -18.84 -10.27
C ASP A 151 -8.72 -17.57 -10.65
N ASP A 152 -9.19 -16.80 -9.66
CA ASP A 152 -9.87 -15.51 -9.88
C ASP A 152 -8.99 -14.52 -10.65
N VAL A 153 -7.70 -14.46 -10.33
CA VAL A 153 -6.74 -13.58 -11.01
C VAL A 153 -6.48 -14.02 -12.44
N ILE A 154 -6.38 -15.34 -12.68
CA ILE A 154 -6.22 -15.90 -14.03
C ILE A 154 -7.45 -15.53 -14.87
N GLU A 155 -8.66 -15.76 -14.36
CA GLU A 155 -9.91 -15.43 -15.06
C GLU A 155 -10.01 -13.93 -15.37
N ASP A 156 -9.66 -13.06 -14.42
CA ASP A 156 -9.65 -11.61 -14.62
C ASP A 156 -8.66 -11.19 -15.72
N VAL A 157 -7.43 -11.73 -15.69
CA VAL A 157 -6.40 -11.48 -16.71
C VAL A 157 -6.86 -11.94 -18.09
N GLU A 158 -7.39 -13.15 -18.20
CA GLU A 158 -7.91 -13.73 -19.45
C GLU A 158 -9.05 -12.88 -20.02
N ALA A 159 -9.97 -12.41 -19.16
CA ALA A 159 -11.09 -11.58 -19.55
C ALA A 159 -10.66 -10.23 -20.16
N THR A 160 -9.46 -9.72 -19.81
CA THR A 160 -8.95 -8.49 -20.42
C THR A 160 -8.54 -8.63 -21.88
N GLY A 161 -8.28 -9.85 -22.36
CA GLY A 161 -7.87 -10.15 -23.73
C GLY A 161 -6.54 -9.50 -24.16
N ARG A 162 -5.72 -9.03 -23.21
CA ARG A 162 -4.46 -8.31 -23.46
C ARG A 162 -3.32 -8.92 -22.65
N PRO A 163 -2.06 -8.81 -23.10
CA PRO A 163 -0.92 -9.19 -22.28
C PRO A 163 -0.96 -8.45 -20.93
N ALA A 164 -0.80 -9.19 -19.83
CA ALA A 164 -0.87 -8.63 -18.48
C ALA A 164 0.53 -8.35 -17.91
N VAL A 165 0.67 -7.23 -17.20
CA VAL A 165 1.89 -6.81 -16.53
C VAL A 165 1.60 -6.66 -15.04
N LEU A 166 2.34 -7.34 -14.18
CA LEU A 166 2.23 -7.21 -12.73
C LEU A 166 3.33 -6.30 -12.18
N LEU A 167 2.95 -5.15 -11.64
CA LEU A 167 3.82 -4.29 -10.85
C LEU A 167 3.61 -4.63 -9.37
N TYR A 168 4.63 -5.15 -8.71
CA TYR A 168 4.50 -5.74 -7.37
C TYR A 168 5.29 -4.99 -6.29
N ALA A 169 4.67 -4.78 -5.12
CA ALA A 169 5.33 -4.30 -3.93
C ALA A 169 5.15 -5.24 -2.71
N GLY A 170 6.25 -5.70 -2.12
CA GLY A 170 6.24 -6.58 -0.93
C GLY A 170 7.36 -6.29 0.07
N ASP A 171 7.29 -6.93 1.24
CA ASP A 171 8.30 -6.77 2.30
C ASP A 171 9.65 -7.34 1.84
N HIS A 172 10.76 -6.74 2.30
CA HIS A 172 12.10 -7.24 2.05
C HIS A 172 12.54 -8.17 3.18
N ASP A 173 12.12 -9.43 3.07
CA ASP A 173 12.47 -10.52 3.97
C ASP A 173 12.37 -11.88 3.23
N PRO A 174 12.78 -13.02 3.85
CA PRO A 174 12.75 -14.32 3.19
C PRO A 174 11.36 -14.78 2.70
N SER A 175 10.28 -14.39 3.38
CA SER A 175 8.92 -14.76 3.02
C SER A 175 8.34 -13.83 1.95
N GLY A 176 8.62 -12.53 2.01
CA GLY A 176 8.18 -11.54 1.02
C GLY A 176 8.78 -11.73 -0.38
N GLU A 177 9.99 -12.31 -0.49
CA GLU A 177 10.58 -12.76 -1.79
C GLU A 177 10.10 -14.14 -2.24
N ASP A 178 9.37 -14.86 -1.40
CA ASP A 178 8.82 -16.16 -1.74
C ASP A 178 7.38 -16.04 -2.20
N ILE A 179 6.61 -15.14 -1.58
CA ILE A 179 5.21 -14.86 -1.87
C ILE A 179 5.04 -14.36 -3.31
N ASP A 180 5.86 -13.41 -3.75
CA ASP A 180 5.80 -12.88 -5.11
C ASP A 180 6.15 -13.94 -6.16
N ARG A 181 7.20 -14.74 -5.90
CA ARG A 181 7.60 -15.86 -6.75
C ARG A 181 6.52 -16.95 -6.81
N ASP A 182 5.99 -17.39 -5.67
CA ASP A 182 4.95 -18.42 -5.59
C ASP A 182 3.69 -17.97 -6.34
N PHE A 183 3.24 -16.74 -6.10
CA PHE A 183 2.07 -16.17 -6.77
C PHE A 183 2.27 -16.11 -8.28
N THR A 184 3.41 -15.58 -8.74
CA THR A 184 3.74 -15.49 -10.16
C THR A 184 3.78 -16.86 -10.83
N ALA A 185 4.40 -17.85 -10.19
CA ALA A 185 4.52 -19.20 -10.74
C ALA A 185 3.17 -19.95 -10.79
N ARG A 186 2.27 -19.69 -9.83
CA ARG A 186 0.97 -20.35 -9.77
C ARG A 186 -0.06 -19.72 -10.70
N THR A 187 0.07 -18.42 -10.96
CA THR A 187 -0.79 -17.70 -11.89
C THR A 187 -0.36 -17.92 -13.35
N ASP A 188 0.95 -17.89 -13.63
CA ASP A 188 1.54 -18.15 -14.96
C ASP A 188 0.85 -17.43 -16.14
N CYS A 189 0.24 -16.26 -15.86
CA CYS A 189 -0.55 -15.49 -16.83
C CYS A 189 0.08 -14.15 -17.20
N TRP A 190 1.25 -13.84 -16.63
CA TRP A 190 1.90 -12.54 -16.77
C TRP A 190 2.88 -12.52 -17.94
N SER A 191 2.75 -11.51 -18.79
CA SER A 191 3.76 -11.20 -19.82
C SER A 191 5.03 -10.57 -19.24
N GLU A 192 4.88 -9.83 -18.14
CA GLU A 192 5.98 -9.26 -17.37
C GLU A 192 5.58 -9.16 -15.88
N VAL A 193 6.52 -9.47 -14.99
CA VAL A 193 6.40 -9.20 -13.55
C VAL A 193 7.57 -8.34 -13.11
N ARG A 194 7.26 -7.22 -12.45
CA ARG A 194 8.25 -6.25 -11.99
C ARG A 194 8.05 -5.93 -10.52
N ARG A 195 9.04 -6.27 -9.69
CA ARG A 195 9.08 -5.85 -8.29
C ARG A 195 9.48 -4.38 -8.22
N VAL A 196 8.51 -3.49 -7.97
CA VAL A 196 8.74 -2.04 -7.85
C VAL A 196 9.19 -1.65 -6.45
N ALA A 197 8.82 -2.44 -5.44
CA ALA A 197 9.29 -2.31 -4.06
C ALA A 197 9.15 -3.65 -3.30
N LEU A 198 9.78 -3.87 -2.16
CA LEU A 198 10.97 -3.18 -1.69
C LEU A 198 12.22 -3.99 -2.09
N THR A 199 13.20 -3.36 -2.74
CA THR A 199 14.51 -3.97 -3.07
C THR A 199 15.56 -3.65 -2.01
N ALA A 200 16.64 -4.42 -1.97
CA ALA A 200 17.76 -4.15 -1.06
C ALA A 200 18.38 -2.75 -1.30
N GLU A 201 18.50 -2.30 -2.56
CA GLU A 201 19.02 -0.94 -2.83
C GLU A 201 18.07 0.14 -2.31
N GLN A 202 16.75 -0.08 -2.40
CA GLN A 202 15.76 0.85 -1.86
C GLN A 202 15.79 0.90 -0.33
N VAL A 203 15.98 -0.24 0.35
CA VAL A 203 16.18 -0.28 1.81
C VAL A 203 17.31 0.64 2.23
N GLU A 204 18.46 0.54 1.55
CA GLU A 204 19.63 1.36 1.84
C GLU A 204 19.41 2.83 1.46
N ARG A 205 18.91 3.08 0.24
CA ARG A 205 18.67 4.41 -0.32
C ARG A 205 17.74 5.25 0.56
N TYR A 206 16.69 4.64 1.09
CA TYR A 206 15.69 5.32 1.92
C TYR A 206 15.95 5.18 3.42
N ALA A 207 17.10 4.60 3.81
CA ALA A 207 17.50 4.37 5.20
C ALA A 207 16.37 3.72 6.04
N LEU A 208 15.72 2.70 5.48
CA LEU A 208 14.55 2.08 6.11
C LEU A 208 14.98 1.25 7.32
N PRO A 209 14.25 1.32 8.45
CA PRO A 209 14.63 0.64 9.69
C PRO A 209 14.49 -0.88 9.54
N PRO A 210 15.59 -1.66 9.62
CA PRO A 210 15.51 -3.10 9.60
C PRO A 210 15.06 -3.65 10.95
N GLN A 211 14.39 -4.79 10.91
CA GLN A 211 14.15 -5.69 12.03
C GLN A 211 15.07 -6.92 11.90
N PRO A 212 15.43 -7.56 13.01
CA PRO A 212 16.04 -8.90 12.96
C PRO A 212 15.11 -9.85 12.20
N GLY A 213 15.63 -10.51 11.17
CA GLY A 213 14.84 -11.50 10.42
C GLY A 213 14.61 -12.77 11.25
N LYS A 214 13.61 -13.57 10.86
CA LYS A 214 13.24 -14.79 11.59
C LYS A 214 14.15 -15.95 11.20
N GLU A 215 15.05 -16.36 12.08
CA GLU A 215 15.93 -17.52 11.87
C GLU A 215 15.18 -18.83 11.65
N THR A 216 13.96 -18.93 12.18
CA THR A 216 13.09 -20.11 12.01
C THR A 216 12.46 -20.19 10.62
N ASP A 217 12.60 -19.16 9.77
CA ASP A 217 12.13 -19.23 8.39
C ASP A 217 13.01 -20.21 7.60
N SER A 218 12.38 -21.24 7.03
CA SER A 218 13.07 -22.25 6.21
C SER A 218 13.81 -21.66 5.00
N ARG A 219 13.47 -20.43 4.62
CA ARG A 219 14.05 -19.68 3.49
C ARG A 219 15.20 -18.78 3.91
N ALA A 220 15.44 -18.60 5.21
CA ALA A 220 16.46 -17.69 5.75
C ALA A 220 17.84 -17.92 5.14
N ARG A 221 18.26 -19.18 4.95
CA ARG A 221 19.57 -19.50 4.36
C ARG A 221 19.73 -18.94 2.95
N ARG A 222 18.74 -19.15 2.07
CA ARG A 222 18.78 -18.67 0.68
C ARG A 222 18.76 -17.13 0.63
N PHE A 223 18.02 -16.52 1.54
CA PHE A 223 17.98 -15.05 1.65
C PHE A 223 19.33 -14.48 2.08
N VAL A 224 19.98 -15.08 3.09
CA VAL A 224 21.34 -14.68 3.52
C VAL A 224 22.37 -14.87 2.41
N GLU A 225 22.29 -15.96 1.64
CA GLU A 225 23.16 -16.18 0.47
C GLU A 225 23.03 -15.05 -0.57
N ARG A 226 21.84 -14.48 -0.73
CA ARG A 226 21.55 -13.43 -1.71
C ARG A 226 21.85 -12.02 -1.21
N HIS A 227 21.56 -11.72 0.06
CA HIS A 227 21.61 -10.36 0.63
C HIS A 227 22.70 -10.18 1.69
N GLY A 228 23.47 -11.23 2.00
CA GLY A 228 24.59 -11.21 2.96
C GLY A 228 24.19 -11.17 4.44
N ARG A 229 22.93 -10.90 4.76
CA ARG A 229 22.41 -10.86 6.14
C ARG A 229 20.93 -11.22 6.21
N LEU A 230 20.51 -11.74 7.36
CA LEU A 230 19.11 -12.02 7.64
C LEU A 230 18.45 -10.78 8.24
N VAL A 231 17.63 -10.11 7.45
CA VAL A 231 16.90 -8.89 7.86
C VAL A 231 15.45 -8.98 7.41
N GLN A 232 14.60 -8.20 8.08
CA GLN A 232 13.23 -7.97 7.67
C GLN A 232 13.01 -6.47 7.59
N VAL A 233 12.56 -5.97 6.43
CA VAL A 233 12.18 -4.57 6.25
C VAL A 233 10.77 -4.53 5.68
N GLU A 234 9.90 -3.85 6.40
CA GLU A 234 8.48 -3.80 6.10
C GLU A 234 8.22 -2.70 5.06
N LEU A 235 7.37 -3.01 4.07
CA LEU A 235 6.95 -2.04 3.05
C LEU A 235 6.26 -0.81 3.66
N ASP A 236 5.57 -0.97 4.80
CA ASP A 236 4.97 0.12 5.58
C ASP A 236 6.00 1.14 6.12
N ALA A 237 7.30 0.79 6.14
CA ALA A 237 8.36 1.71 6.53
C ALA A 237 8.72 2.69 5.40
N LEU A 238 8.39 2.35 4.14
CA LEU A 238 8.62 3.22 3.01
C LEU A 238 7.64 4.42 3.07
N PRO A 239 8.11 5.67 2.82
CA PRO A 239 7.23 6.83 2.73
C PRO A 239 6.11 6.60 1.69
N PRO A 240 4.83 6.91 1.99
CA PRO A 240 3.72 6.69 1.06
C PRO A 240 3.87 7.40 -0.29
N ASP A 241 4.38 8.63 -0.29
CA ASP A 241 4.71 9.41 -1.49
C ASP A 241 5.78 8.72 -2.33
N VAL A 242 6.84 8.20 -1.70
CA VAL A 242 7.87 7.42 -2.39
C VAL A 242 7.30 6.14 -3.01
N LEU A 243 6.44 5.41 -2.29
CA LEU A 243 5.79 4.22 -2.84
C LEU A 243 4.92 4.55 -4.05
N ARG A 244 4.14 5.62 -3.97
CA ARG A 244 3.33 6.13 -5.09
C ARG A 244 4.21 6.44 -6.29
N ASP A 245 5.32 7.14 -6.09
CA ASP A 245 6.20 7.55 -7.18
C ASP A 245 6.85 6.32 -7.84
N LEU A 246 7.27 5.30 -7.08
CA LEU A 246 7.80 4.04 -7.62
C LEU A 246 6.79 3.29 -8.50
N PHE A 247 5.52 3.23 -8.09
CA PHE A 247 4.46 2.64 -8.91
C PHE A 247 4.16 3.51 -10.15
N THR A 248 4.14 4.83 -9.98
CA THR A 248 3.90 5.78 -11.08
C THR A 248 4.95 5.65 -12.17
N ASP A 249 6.22 5.64 -11.78
CA ASP A 249 7.36 5.51 -12.69
C ASP A 249 7.33 4.19 -13.44
N ALA A 250 7.08 3.08 -12.74
CA ALA A 250 7.00 1.76 -13.38
C ALA A 250 5.81 1.62 -14.33
N MET A 251 4.66 2.24 -14.00
CA MET A 251 3.47 2.21 -14.84
C MET A 251 3.60 3.08 -16.08
N ALA A 252 4.38 4.17 -16.02
CA ALA A 252 4.53 5.11 -17.13
C ALA A 252 5.04 4.46 -18.43
N GLU A 253 5.81 3.37 -18.33
CA GLU A 253 6.29 2.60 -19.49
C GLU A 253 5.17 1.90 -20.27
N PHE A 254 4.08 1.56 -19.59
CA PHE A 254 2.96 0.79 -20.15
C PHE A 254 1.73 1.64 -20.45
N TRP A 255 1.67 2.84 -19.88
CA TRP A 255 0.46 3.66 -19.87
C TRP A 255 0.38 4.61 -21.07
N ASN A 256 -0.74 4.54 -21.79
CA ASN A 256 -1.09 5.50 -22.83
C ASN A 256 -2.12 6.51 -22.30
N SER A 257 -1.67 7.72 -21.96
CA SER A 257 -2.53 8.78 -21.46
C SER A 257 -3.61 9.23 -22.46
N GLU A 258 -3.30 9.24 -23.76
CA GLU A 258 -4.26 9.66 -24.79
C GLU A 258 -5.42 8.67 -24.89
N ALA A 259 -5.13 7.37 -24.86
CA ALA A 259 -6.17 6.33 -24.85
C ALA A 259 -7.09 6.47 -23.62
N HIS A 260 -6.50 6.70 -22.44
CA HIS A 260 -7.25 6.93 -21.20
C HIS A 260 -8.15 8.17 -21.28
N GLU A 261 -7.64 9.30 -21.79
CA GLU A 261 -8.42 10.54 -21.95
C GLU A 261 -9.61 10.36 -22.89
N GLN A 262 -9.43 9.61 -23.99
CA GLN A 262 -10.53 9.28 -24.92
C GLN A 262 -11.63 8.47 -24.22
N VAL A 263 -11.26 7.53 -23.34
CA VAL A 263 -12.22 6.74 -22.56
C VAL A 263 -12.96 7.61 -21.54
N LEU A 264 -12.27 8.52 -20.84
CA LEU A 264 -12.91 9.45 -19.92
C LEU A 264 -13.92 10.38 -20.62
N ALA A 265 -13.62 10.82 -21.85
CA ALA A 265 -14.55 11.62 -22.64
C ALA A 265 -15.83 10.84 -23.02
N ARG A 266 -15.69 9.54 -23.33
CA ARG A 266 -16.82 8.62 -23.58
C ARG A 266 -17.61 8.38 -22.30
N GLU A 267 -16.95 8.07 -21.19
CA GLU A 267 -17.56 7.88 -19.87
C GLU A 267 -18.39 9.10 -19.44
N ALA A 268 -17.87 10.31 -19.66
CA ALA A 268 -18.60 11.55 -19.37
C ALA A 268 -19.89 11.69 -20.20
N THR A 269 -19.90 11.17 -21.43
CA THR A 269 -21.08 11.12 -22.29
C THR A 269 -22.09 10.10 -21.80
N ASP A 270 -21.62 8.89 -21.45
CA ASP A 270 -22.44 7.82 -20.88
C ASP A 270 -23.11 8.28 -19.56
N ARG A 271 -22.36 8.94 -18.68
CA ARG A 271 -22.90 9.52 -17.43
C ARG A 271 -23.98 10.59 -17.68
N ARG A 272 -23.83 11.42 -18.71
CA ARG A 272 -24.87 12.41 -19.08
C ARG A 272 -26.12 11.72 -19.62
N ALA A 273 -25.97 10.62 -20.34
CA ALA A 273 -27.10 9.84 -20.84
C ALA A 273 -27.88 9.18 -19.69
N LEU A 274 -27.19 8.65 -18.68
CA LEU A 274 -27.82 8.05 -17.49
C LEU A 274 -28.67 9.03 -16.67
N LYS A 275 -28.41 10.33 -16.75
CA LYS A 275 -29.17 11.37 -16.01
C LYS A 275 -30.38 11.91 -16.76
N ARG A 276 -30.56 11.54 -18.03
CA ARG A 276 -31.76 11.88 -18.82
C ARG A 276 -32.94 11.02 -18.34
#